data_AF-A0A971NJD7-F1
#
_entry.id   AF-A0A971NJD7-F1
#
_cell.length_a   1.000
_cell.length_b   1.000
_cell.length_c   1.000
_cell.angle_alpha   90.00
_cell.angle_beta   90.00
_cell.angle_gamma   90.00
#
_symmetry.space_group_name_H-M   'P 1'
#
loop_
_entity.id
_entity.type
_entity.pdbx_description
1 polymer ?
#
loop_
_entity_poly.entity_id
_entity_poly.type
_entity_poly.pdbx_seq_one_letter_code
_entity_poly.pdbx_strand_id
1 'polypeptide(L)'
;MEKKSRFELGHTEKIRRSIYVFLRDELERKLKTIALEAPYRKCLEKKIPYPYVDSSELRPKKKEFSKESSEARPFFIIFCEDTLEEAHQKFLRFSDTNRVRKDTISLVPDIKLHRPFYSTIRFFERDSFFDLIDQLIDVDYCLLIQRDNRYKKRNRYSLTHFHVKVDWPIAEAAENLAKELRYVSKSLYEKGERYAEILQQKLFEYYGCHHQATGGRRSAALIAAQYLKSVTGLATVYVSSSETKTLTRYSEKGVGRYAVIQFDKQLAKQLIEAHNLTEESFRQGYALGESEQFFDVILFVTYKHTEWGAPPADGKLRILKPDYSWLAVDIELILPMPHAVSFRPLPVKWVYKT
;
A
#
# COMPACT_ATOMS: atom_id res chain seq x y z
N MET A 1 7.11 19.44 -2.52
CA MET A 1 7.35 19.67 -3.96
C MET A 1 6.30 18.88 -4.70
N GLU A 2 5.44 19.53 -5.47
CA GLU A 2 4.42 18.84 -6.24
C GLU A 2 5.10 17.95 -7.30
N LYS A 3 4.66 16.70 -7.43
CA LYS A 3 5.25 15.77 -8.40
C LYS A 3 4.87 16.28 -9.79
N LYS A 4 5.86 16.50 -10.65
CA LYS A 4 5.64 16.92 -12.05
C LYS A 4 4.56 16.06 -12.69
N SER A 5 3.54 16.70 -13.24
CA SER A 5 2.51 16.07 -14.06
C SER A 5 3.13 15.41 -15.27
N ARG A 6 2.46 14.40 -15.84
CA ARG A 6 2.94 13.71 -17.04
C ARG A 6 3.15 14.69 -18.21
N PHE A 7 2.42 15.79 -18.27
CA PHE A 7 2.55 16.80 -19.31
C PHE A 7 3.86 17.60 -19.21
N GLU A 8 4.42 17.73 -18.01
CA GLU A 8 5.65 18.47 -17.70
C GLU A 8 6.93 17.62 -17.85
N LEU A 9 6.78 16.35 -18.24
CA LEU A 9 7.87 15.41 -18.40
C LEU A 9 8.43 15.40 -19.83
N GLY A 10 9.75 15.21 -19.94
CA GLY A 10 10.41 14.88 -21.20
C GLY A 10 9.96 13.52 -21.75
N HIS A 11 10.23 13.24 -23.03
CA HIS A 11 9.80 11.99 -23.67
C HIS A 11 10.35 10.73 -22.97
N THR A 12 11.62 10.75 -22.57
CA THR A 12 12.27 9.63 -21.85
C THR A 12 11.66 9.40 -20.46
N GLU A 13 11.32 10.47 -19.76
CA GLU A 13 10.65 10.41 -18.45
C GLU A 13 9.21 9.91 -18.57
N LYS A 14 8.48 10.30 -19.63
CA LYS A 14 7.15 9.78 -19.95
C LYS A 14 7.17 8.26 -20.16
N ILE A 15 8.17 7.76 -20.90
CA ILE A 15 8.38 6.32 -21.10
C ILE A 15 8.69 5.64 -19.77
N ARG A 16 9.63 6.18 -18.98
CA ARG A 16 10.00 5.65 -17.65
C ARG A 16 8.76 5.53 -16.76
N ARG A 17 7.97 6.61 -16.65
CA ARG A 17 6.75 6.62 -15.83
C ARG A 17 5.70 5.65 -16.34
N SER A 18 5.56 5.47 -17.64
CA SER A 18 4.65 4.45 -18.21
C SER A 18 5.07 3.03 -17.83
N ILE A 19 6.37 2.71 -17.92
CA ILE A 19 6.90 1.41 -17.52
C ILE A 19 6.71 1.20 -16.01
N TYR A 20 7.04 2.21 -15.19
CA TYR A 20 6.82 2.14 -13.75
C TYR A 20 5.37 1.84 -13.38
N VAL A 21 4.41 2.57 -13.98
CA VAL A 21 2.98 2.37 -13.70
C VAL A 21 2.54 0.96 -14.10
N PHE A 22 2.96 0.48 -15.27
CA PHE A 22 2.67 -0.89 -15.70
C PHE A 22 3.23 -1.94 -14.72
N LEU A 23 4.52 -1.84 -14.38
CA LEU A 23 5.16 -2.78 -13.44
C LEU A 23 4.58 -2.68 -12.03
N ARG A 24 4.09 -1.50 -11.62
CA ARG A 24 3.41 -1.31 -10.34
C ARG A 24 2.10 -2.11 -10.32
N ASP A 25 1.34 -2.07 -11.40
CA ASP A 25 0.08 -2.82 -11.51
C ASP A 25 0.34 -4.35 -11.52
N GLU A 26 1.43 -4.79 -12.16
CA GLU A 26 1.90 -6.19 -12.10
C GLU A 26 2.33 -6.60 -10.67
N LEU A 27 3.09 -5.74 -9.98
CA LEU A 27 3.49 -5.97 -8.58
C LEU A 27 2.25 -6.11 -7.70
N GLU A 28 1.32 -5.17 -7.83
CA GLU A 28 0.08 -5.15 -7.04
C GLU A 28 -0.77 -6.39 -7.25
N ARG A 29 -0.84 -6.91 -8.48
CA ARG A 29 -1.51 -8.19 -8.75
C ARG A 29 -0.90 -9.31 -7.91
N LYS A 30 0.44 -9.45 -7.92
CA LYS A 30 1.13 -10.47 -7.11
C LYS A 30 0.94 -10.24 -5.61
N LEU A 31 1.01 -9.00 -5.14
CA LEU A 31 0.86 -8.68 -3.71
C LEU A 31 -0.55 -8.96 -3.19
N LYS A 32 -1.60 -8.79 -4.00
CA LYS A 32 -2.96 -9.23 -3.62
C LYS A 32 -3.00 -10.74 -3.43
N THR A 33 -2.39 -11.50 -4.33
CA THR A 33 -2.32 -12.95 -4.19
C THR A 33 -1.57 -13.36 -2.92
N ILE A 34 -0.44 -12.70 -2.60
CA ILE A 34 0.34 -12.99 -1.40
C ILE A 34 -0.40 -12.60 -0.11
N ALA A 35 -1.03 -11.41 -0.08
CA ALA A 35 -1.62 -10.85 1.14
C ALA A 35 -3.03 -11.38 1.44
N LEU A 36 -3.78 -11.78 0.42
CA LEU A 36 -5.21 -12.07 0.52
C LEU A 36 -5.54 -13.49 0.06
N GLU A 37 -5.26 -13.82 -1.20
CA GLU A 37 -5.70 -15.09 -1.79
C GLU A 37 -4.99 -16.32 -1.19
N ALA A 38 -3.66 -16.24 -1.02
CA ALA A 38 -2.89 -17.36 -0.47
C ALA A 38 -3.24 -17.63 1.01
N PRO A 39 -3.32 -16.63 1.90
CA PRO A 39 -3.88 -16.80 3.24
C PRO A 39 -5.29 -17.39 3.23
N TYR A 40 -6.18 -16.90 2.37
CA TYR A 40 -7.54 -17.40 2.24
C TYR A 40 -7.57 -18.89 1.87
N ARG A 41 -6.83 -19.30 0.82
CA ARG A 41 -6.71 -20.71 0.42
C ARG A 41 -6.12 -21.59 1.52
N LYS A 42 -5.10 -21.10 2.23
CA LYS A 42 -4.49 -21.82 3.36
C LYS A 42 -5.49 -22.04 4.50
N CYS A 43 -6.39 -21.08 4.77
CA CYS A 43 -7.47 -21.26 5.73
C CYS A 43 -8.46 -22.34 5.30
N LEU A 44 -8.86 -22.33 4.02
CA LEU A 44 -9.74 -23.36 3.45
C LEU A 44 -9.13 -24.76 3.53
N GLU A 45 -7.87 -24.91 3.13
CA GLU A 45 -7.14 -26.20 3.17
C GLU A 45 -7.04 -26.75 4.59
N LYS A 46 -6.80 -25.87 5.56
CA LYS A 46 -6.72 -26.21 6.99
C LYS A 46 -8.09 -26.33 7.67
N LYS A 47 -9.18 -26.03 6.96
CA LYS A 47 -10.55 -25.99 7.49
C LYS A 47 -10.69 -25.08 8.72
N ILE A 48 -9.99 -23.95 8.72
CA ILE A 48 -10.08 -22.92 9.76
C ILE A 48 -10.83 -21.69 9.23
N PRO A 49 -11.58 -20.96 10.08
CA PRO A 49 -12.23 -19.73 9.65
C PRO A 49 -11.22 -18.69 9.16
N TYR A 50 -11.46 -18.10 7.99
CA TYR A 50 -10.69 -16.96 7.54
C TYR A 50 -11.08 -15.71 8.36
N PRO A 51 -10.12 -14.89 8.80
CA PRO A 51 -10.42 -13.68 9.55
C PRO A 51 -10.85 -12.56 8.60
N TYR A 52 -12.14 -12.53 8.26
CA TYR A 52 -12.72 -11.50 7.40
C TYR A 52 -12.62 -10.10 8.01
N VAL A 53 -12.59 -9.09 7.15
CA VAL A 53 -12.55 -7.69 7.54
C VAL A 53 -13.97 -7.14 7.62
N ASP A 54 -14.33 -6.51 8.73
CA ASP A 54 -15.63 -5.86 8.90
C ASP A 54 -15.71 -4.49 8.19
N SER A 55 -16.92 -4.05 7.84
CA SER A 55 -17.15 -2.76 7.18
C SER A 55 -16.62 -1.58 8.00
N SER A 56 -16.70 -1.69 9.32
CA SER A 56 -16.15 -0.70 10.25
C SER A 56 -14.63 -0.55 10.09
N GLU A 57 -13.86 -1.62 9.83
CA GLU A 57 -12.39 -1.60 9.72
C GLU A 57 -11.88 -0.80 8.51
N LEU A 58 -12.74 -0.65 7.50
CA LEU A 58 -12.44 0.14 6.32
C LEU A 58 -12.87 1.60 6.47
N ARG A 59 -13.50 2.00 7.59
CA ARG A 59 -13.82 3.40 7.87
C ARG A 59 -12.55 4.15 8.31
N PRO A 60 -12.26 5.35 7.76
CA PRO A 60 -11.05 6.11 8.10
C PRO A 60 -10.86 6.42 9.59
N LYS A 61 -11.96 6.52 10.34
CA LYS A 61 -11.99 6.95 11.76
C LYS A 61 -12.06 5.79 12.76
N LYS A 62 -11.96 4.52 12.35
CA LYS A 62 -12.08 3.40 13.32
C LYS A 62 -10.97 3.49 14.37
N LYS A 63 -11.35 3.42 15.64
CA LYS A 63 -10.47 3.53 16.81
C LYS A 63 -10.43 2.24 17.62
N GLU A 64 -10.07 1.13 16.99
CA GLU A 64 -10.08 -0.17 17.66
C GLU A 64 -8.78 -0.90 17.39
N PHE A 65 -8.23 -1.47 18.47
CA PHE A 65 -7.16 -2.45 18.38
C PHE A 65 -7.73 -3.75 17.84
N SER A 66 -7.07 -4.34 16.85
CA SER A 66 -7.42 -5.67 16.38
C SER A 66 -6.40 -6.68 16.90
N LYS A 67 -6.82 -7.93 17.07
CA LYS A 67 -5.88 -9.01 17.35
C LYS A 67 -5.11 -9.36 16.07
N GLU A 68 -3.84 -9.68 16.21
CA GLU A 68 -3.05 -10.17 15.08
C GLU A 68 -3.57 -11.53 14.62
N SER A 69 -3.77 -11.67 13.30
CA SER A 69 -4.04 -12.95 12.65
C SER A 69 -2.74 -13.68 12.37
N SER A 70 -2.71 -14.98 12.68
CA SER A 70 -1.57 -15.86 12.38
C SER A 70 -1.55 -16.31 10.91
N GLU A 71 -2.67 -16.11 10.21
CA GLU A 71 -2.93 -16.51 8.84
C GLU A 71 -2.50 -15.42 7.84
N ALA A 72 -2.68 -14.16 8.23
CA ALA A 72 -2.27 -13.01 7.44
C ALA A 72 -0.75 -12.95 7.29
N ARG A 73 -0.28 -12.53 6.11
CA ARG A 73 1.15 -12.41 5.79
C ARG A 73 1.58 -10.94 5.78
N PRO A 74 2.23 -10.44 6.85
CA PRO A 74 2.59 -9.03 6.94
C PRO A 74 3.87 -8.74 6.16
N PHE A 75 3.91 -7.61 5.45
CA PHE A 75 5.07 -7.18 4.68
C PHE A 75 5.07 -5.68 4.39
N PHE A 76 6.22 -5.15 4.00
CA PHE A 76 6.38 -3.73 3.66
C PHE A 76 7.33 -3.57 2.48
N ILE A 77 6.86 -2.92 1.42
CA ILE A 77 7.61 -2.73 0.17
C ILE A 77 7.52 -1.26 -0.26
N ILE A 78 8.66 -0.69 -0.63
CA ILE A 78 8.78 0.60 -1.32
C ILE A 78 9.14 0.33 -2.79
N PHE A 79 8.36 0.90 -3.71
CA PHE A 79 8.65 0.84 -5.14
C PHE A 79 8.78 2.25 -5.75
N CYS A 80 9.99 2.62 -6.13
CA CYS A 80 10.32 3.93 -6.68
C CYS A 80 10.44 3.92 -8.22
N GLU A 81 9.94 4.97 -8.87
CA GLU A 81 10.07 5.22 -10.31
C GLU A 81 11.54 5.45 -10.71
N ASP A 82 12.32 6.06 -9.82
CA ASP A 82 13.74 6.31 -10.02
C ASP A 82 14.57 5.77 -8.84
N THR A 83 15.90 5.78 -8.98
CA THR A 83 16.81 5.39 -7.91
C THR A 83 16.87 6.48 -6.83
N LEU A 84 16.81 6.07 -5.56
CA LEU A 84 17.02 6.97 -4.42
C LEU A 84 18.48 7.41 -4.35
N GLU A 85 18.72 8.71 -4.23
CA GLU A 85 20.03 9.28 -3.97
C GLU A 85 20.52 8.96 -2.55
N GLU A 86 21.84 8.90 -2.39
CA GLU A 86 22.47 8.57 -1.10
C GLU A 86 22.12 9.55 0.02
N ALA A 87 21.76 10.79 -0.32
CA ALA A 87 21.26 11.78 0.64
C ALA A 87 20.02 11.30 1.42
N HIS A 88 19.23 10.39 0.84
CA HIS A 88 18.06 9.82 1.49
C HIS A 88 18.41 8.68 2.47
N GLN A 89 19.64 8.17 2.47
CA GLN A 89 20.08 7.08 3.36
C GLN A 89 19.99 7.44 4.84
N LYS A 90 19.98 8.73 5.18
CA LYS A 90 19.79 9.20 6.56
C LYS A 90 18.46 8.71 7.16
N PHE A 91 17.41 8.66 6.33
CA PHE A 91 16.03 8.42 6.77
C PHE A 91 15.44 7.12 6.20
N LEU A 92 15.97 6.64 5.09
CA LEU A 92 15.68 5.31 4.53
C LEU A 92 17.00 4.53 4.48
N ARG A 93 17.25 3.62 5.43
CA ARG A 93 18.54 2.93 5.57
C ARG A 93 18.74 1.85 4.50
N PHE A 94 19.14 2.25 3.31
CA PHE A 94 19.63 1.36 2.25
C PHE A 94 21.13 1.55 2.07
N SER A 95 21.91 0.48 2.12
CA SER A 95 23.37 0.50 2.01
C SER A 95 23.87 -0.80 1.37
N ASP A 96 25.19 -0.94 1.19
CA ASP A 96 25.72 -2.17 0.61
C ASP A 96 25.53 -3.42 1.49
N THR A 97 25.31 -3.27 2.80
CA THR A 97 25.12 -4.41 3.71
C THR A 97 23.75 -5.08 3.56
N ASN A 98 22.74 -4.35 3.07
CA ASN A 98 21.39 -4.85 2.87
C ASN A 98 20.97 -4.87 1.39
N ARG A 99 21.96 -4.77 0.50
CA ARG A 99 21.77 -4.80 -0.95
C ARG A 99 21.61 -6.23 -1.44
N VAL A 100 20.65 -6.49 -2.34
CA VAL A 100 20.39 -7.81 -2.91
C VAL A 100 21.56 -8.29 -3.77
N ARG A 101 22.41 -9.12 -3.16
CA ARG A 101 23.58 -9.79 -3.73
C ARG A 101 23.71 -11.21 -3.16
N LYS A 102 24.59 -12.03 -3.74
CA LYS A 102 24.74 -13.44 -3.35
C LYS A 102 25.13 -13.59 -1.88
N ASP A 103 26.12 -12.82 -1.46
CA ASP A 103 26.70 -12.77 -0.11
C ASP A 103 25.67 -12.31 0.94
N THR A 104 24.90 -11.27 0.67
CA THR A 104 23.88 -10.79 1.60
C THR A 104 22.68 -11.73 1.70
N ILE A 105 22.26 -12.33 0.58
CA ILE A 105 21.12 -13.27 0.54
C ILE A 105 21.48 -14.56 1.29
N SER A 106 22.74 -15.00 1.22
CA SER A 106 23.18 -16.17 1.99
C SER A 106 23.11 -15.99 3.51
N LEU A 107 22.93 -14.76 4.01
CA LEU A 107 22.71 -14.49 5.43
C LEU A 107 21.25 -14.69 5.86
N VAL A 108 20.31 -14.76 4.92
CA VAL A 108 18.89 -14.95 5.24
C VAL A 108 18.62 -16.46 5.37
N PRO A 109 18.06 -16.92 6.50
CA PRO A 109 17.76 -18.33 6.70
C PRO A 109 16.69 -18.81 5.72
N ASP A 110 16.71 -20.11 5.41
CA ASP A 110 15.65 -20.81 4.67
C ASP A 110 15.37 -20.33 3.24
N ILE A 111 16.28 -19.56 2.63
CA ILE A 111 16.19 -19.20 1.21
C ILE A 111 16.45 -20.42 0.33
N LYS A 112 15.37 -20.95 -0.26
CA LYS A 112 15.38 -22.05 -1.22
C LYS A 112 15.39 -21.49 -2.63
N LEU A 113 16.56 -21.09 -3.13
CA LEU A 113 16.70 -20.77 -4.54
C LEU A 113 16.76 -22.06 -5.34
N HIS A 114 15.75 -22.32 -6.18
CA HIS A 114 15.67 -23.49 -7.08
C HIS A 114 16.88 -23.56 -8.05
N ARG A 115 17.60 -22.45 -8.23
CA ARG A 115 18.81 -22.34 -9.07
C ARG A 115 19.86 -21.51 -8.33
N PRO A 116 21.17 -21.65 -8.65
CA PRO A 116 22.21 -20.79 -8.09
C PRO A 116 21.80 -19.32 -8.24
N PHE A 117 22.03 -18.51 -7.21
CA PHE A 117 21.76 -17.07 -7.31
C PHE A 117 22.58 -16.47 -8.47
N TYR A 118 21.89 -16.06 -9.53
CA TYR A 118 22.46 -15.23 -10.58
C TYR A 118 21.99 -13.79 -10.35
N SER A 119 22.89 -12.82 -10.45
CA SER A 119 22.59 -11.41 -10.17
C SER A 119 21.41 -10.82 -10.97
N THR A 120 20.96 -11.51 -12.02
CA THR A 120 19.84 -11.11 -12.84
C THR A 120 18.46 -11.45 -12.25
N ILE A 121 18.35 -12.37 -11.29
CA ILE A 121 17.05 -12.80 -10.76
C ILE A 121 16.27 -11.66 -10.08
N ARG A 122 16.99 -10.63 -9.63
CA ARG A 122 16.41 -9.45 -8.96
C ARG A 122 15.72 -8.47 -9.91
N PHE A 123 15.80 -8.65 -11.23
CA PHE A 123 15.18 -7.75 -12.19
C PHE A 123 13.74 -8.16 -12.47
N PHE A 124 12.85 -7.17 -12.52
CA PHE A 124 11.40 -7.34 -12.71
C PHE A 124 11.04 -8.13 -13.98
N GLU A 125 11.87 -8.02 -15.04
CA GLU A 125 11.69 -8.70 -16.34
C GLU A 125 11.93 -10.23 -16.27
N ARG A 126 12.39 -10.76 -15.14
CA ARG A 126 12.66 -12.20 -14.99
C ARG A 126 11.47 -12.89 -14.35
N ASP A 127 11.14 -14.08 -14.85
CA ASP A 127 10.08 -14.93 -14.27
C ASP A 127 10.34 -15.23 -12.78
N SER A 128 11.61 -15.42 -12.42
CA SER A 128 12.04 -15.68 -11.04
C SER A 128 11.97 -14.47 -10.09
N PHE A 129 11.62 -13.27 -10.58
CA PHE A 129 11.60 -12.06 -9.77
C PHE A 129 10.59 -12.17 -8.62
N PHE A 130 9.39 -12.64 -8.93
CA PHE A 130 8.33 -12.77 -7.93
C PHE A 130 8.58 -13.92 -6.96
N ASP A 131 9.33 -14.94 -7.35
CA ASP A 131 9.79 -16.00 -6.44
C ASP A 131 10.80 -15.42 -5.43
N LEU A 132 11.70 -14.54 -5.87
CA LEU A 132 12.63 -13.85 -4.98
C LEU A 132 11.89 -12.92 -4.00
N ILE A 133 10.89 -12.16 -4.50
CA ILE A 133 10.02 -11.33 -3.64
C ILE A 133 9.37 -12.23 -2.58
N ASP A 134 8.75 -13.33 -2.99
CA ASP A 134 8.02 -14.24 -2.10
C ASP A 134 8.90 -14.87 -1.02
N GLN A 135 10.18 -15.12 -1.29
CA GLN A 135 11.14 -15.62 -0.29
C GLN A 135 11.64 -14.53 0.67
N LEU A 136 11.73 -13.28 0.21
CA LEU A 136 12.26 -12.17 1.01
C LEU A 136 11.18 -11.34 1.72
N ILE A 137 9.91 -11.55 1.42
CA ILE A 137 8.80 -10.72 1.90
C ILE A 137 8.60 -10.80 3.42
N ASP A 138 9.01 -11.92 4.03
CA ASP A 138 8.92 -12.15 5.47
C ASP A 138 10.19 -11.67 6.22
N VAL A 139 11.22 -11.19 5.50
CA VAL A 139 12.40 -10.59 6.12
C VAL A 139 12.02 -9.26 6.77
N ASP A 140 12.57 -9.01 7.96
CA ASP A 140 12.29 -7.80 8.73
C ASP A 140 12.46 -6.49 7.93
N TYR A 141 11.68 -5.49 8.31
CA TYR A 141 11.57 -4.17 7.69
C TYR A 141 11.04 -4.17 6.25
N CYS A 142 11.74 -3.49 5.33
CA CYS A 142 11.22 -3.11 4.03
C CYS A 142 12.03 -3.69 2.87
N LEU A 143 11.33 -4.14 1.83
CA LEU A 143 11.91 -4.40 0.51
C LEU A 143 11.93 -3.13 -0.34
N LEU A 144 13.05 -2.82 -0.98
CA LEU A 144 13.20 -1.64 -1.84
C LEU A 144 13.40 -2.05 -3.31
N ILE A 145 12.38 -1.76 -4.11
CA ILE A 145 12.39 -1.87 -5.56
C ILE A 145 12.63 -0.49 -6.14
N GLN A 146 13.61 -0.37 -7.03
CA GLN A 146 13.91 0.89 -7.71
C GLN A 146 14.57 0.63 -9.07
N ARG A 147 14.70 1.69 -9.85
CA ARG A 147 15.35 1.65 -11.16
C ARG A 147 16.83 1.27 -11.03
N ASP A 148 17.33 0.51 -11.99
CA ASP A 148 18.76 0.23 -12.15
C ASP A 148 19.43 1.33 -12.99
N ASN A 149 20.16 2.22 -12.32
CA ASN A 149 20.83 3.35 -12.97
C ASN A 149 22.15 3.01 -13.69
N ARG A 150 22.61 1.75 -13.65
CA ARG A 150 23.84 1.34 -14.36
C ARG A 150 23.73 1.49 -15.88
N TYR A 151 22.52 1.35 -16.43
CA TYR A 151 22.25 1.47 -17.86
C TYR A 151 21.07 2.41 -18.10
N LYS A 152 21.30 3.72 -18.01
CA LYS A 152 20.25 4.77 -18.11
C LYS A 152 19.35 4.67 -19.37
N LYS A 153 19.83 4.04 -20.45
CA LYS A 153 19.04 3.79 -21.68
C LYS A 153 17.96 2.70 -21.53
N ARG A 154 18.08 1.79 -20.55
CA ARG A 154 17.10 0.74 -20.29
C ARG A 154 16.37 1.05 -18.97
N ASN A 155 15.06 1.25 -19.04
CA ASN A 155 14.21 1.50 -17.86
C ASN A 155 13.92 0.19 -17.10
N ARG A 156 14.98 -0.42 -16.55
CA ARG A 156 14.87 -1.67 -15.80
C ARG A 156 14.69 -1.40 -14.32
N TYR A 157 13.84 -2.19 -13.69
CA TYR A 157 13.59 -2.15 -12.26
C TYR A 157 14.07 -3.42 -11.60
N SER A 158 14.56 -3.30 -10.38
CA SER A 158 15.05 -4.44 -9.62
C SER A 158 14.76 -4.31 -8.14
N LEU A 159 14.64 -5.45 -7.47
CA LEU A 159 14.75 -5.54 -6.02
C LEU A 159 16.21 -5.25 -5.66
N THR A 160 16.45 -4.05 -5.15
CA THR A 160 17.81 -3.56 -4.92
C THR A 160 18.31 -3.82 -3.51
N HIS A 161 17.42 -3.67 -2.52
CA HIS A 161 17.74 -3.84 -1.11
C HIS A 161 16.58 -4.56 -0.43
N PHE A 162 16.91 -5.28 0.63
CA PHE A 162 15.97 -5.86 1.58
C PHE A 162 16.31 -5.29 2.96
N HIS A 163 15.47 -5.49 3.97
CA HIS A 163 15.76 -5.02 5.33
C HIS A 163 16.07 -3.51 5.42
N VAL A 164 15.38 -2.69 4.62
CA VAL A 164 15.53 -1.23 4.63
C VAL A 164 14.74 -0.63 5.79
N LYS A 165 15.40 0.10 6.69
CA LYS A 165 14.76 0.74 7.85
C LYS A 165 14.26 2.14 7.52
N VAL A 166 13.17 2.56 8.16
CA VAL A 166 12.63 3.92 8.07
C VAL A 166 12.92 4.62 9.39
N ASP A 167 13.91 5.51 9.37
CA ASP A 167 14.42 6.23 10.55
C ASP A 167 14.01 7.70 10.53
N TRP A 168 12.95 8.06 9.79
CA TRP A 168 12.41 9.42 9.81
C TRP A 168 11.45 9.60 11.00
N PRO A 169 11.68 10.55 11.92
CA PRO A 169 10.84 10.69 13.10
C PRO A 169 9.37 11.04 12.76
N ILE A 170 8.43 10.51 13.55
CA ILE A 170 6.99 10.81 13.41
C ILE A 170 6.74 12.32 13.52
N ALA A 171 7.42 13.01 14.44
CA ALA A 171 7.30 14.45 14.60
C ALA A 171 7.75 15.22 13.34
N GLU A 172 8.84 14.80 12.69
CA GLU A 172 9.30 15.42 11.43
C GLU A 172 8.33 15.15 10.29
N ALA A 173 7.79 13.93 10.19
CA ALA A 173 6.78 13.57 9.19
C ALA A 173 5.48 14.38 9.39
N ALA A 174 5.04 14.55 10.63
CA ALA A 174 3.88 15.34 10.99
C ALA A 174 4.11 16.83 10.71
N GLU A 175 5.30 17.36 11.04
CA GLU A 175 5.67 18.74 10.73
C GLU A 175 5.67 18.99 9.23
N ASN A 176 6.25 18.07 8.46
CA ASN A 176 6.30 18.17 7.01
C ASN A 176 4.90 18.22 6.40
N LEU A 177 4.00 17.33 6.82
CA LEU A 177 2.61 17.34 6.38
C LEU A 177 1.86 18.59 6.86
N ALA A 178 2.06 19.01 8.11
CA ALA A 178 1.39 20.18 8.65
C ALA A 178 1.80 21.48 7.94
N LYS A 179 3.06 21.58 7.49
CA LYS A 179 3.55 22.66 6.63
C LYS A 179 2.92 22.61 5.24
N GLU A 180 2.87 21.43 4.62
CA GLU A 180 2.21 21.19 3.32
C GLU A 180 0.75 21.64 3.35
N LEU A 181 0.04 21.27 4.43
CA LEU A 181 -1.37 21.60 4.65
C LEU A 181 -1.60 22.96 5.29
N ARG A 182 -0.56 23.78 5.48
CA ARG A 182 -0.63 25.14 6.04
C ARG A 182 -1.27 25.21 7.43
N TYR A 183 -1.16 24.16 8.24
CA TYR A 183 -1.55 24.20 9.66
C TYR A 183 -0.46 24.81 10.56
N VAL A 184 0.80 24.70 10.13
CA VAL A 184 1.96 25.37 10.74
C VAL A 184 2.82 26.01 9.64
N SER A 185 3.62 27.01 10.00
CA SER A 185 4.52 27.69 9.08
C SER A 185 5.98 27.28 9.23
N LYS A 186 6.48 27.20 10.46
CA LYS A 186 7.91 27.07 10.77
C LYS A 186 8.21 25.80 11.54
N SER A 187 7.46 25.50 12.59
CA SER A 187 7.69 24.33 13.43
C SER A 187 6.41 23.67 13.89
N LEU A 188 6.44 22.36 14.13
CA LEU A 188 5.33 21.58 14.67
C LEU A 188 4.83 22.14 15.99
N TYR A 189 5.75 22.59 16.85
CA TYR A 189 5.47 23.06 18.20
C TYR A 189 5.18 24.56 18.28
N GLU A 190 5.10 25.28 17.16
CA GLU A 190 4.91 26.73 17.14
C GLU A 190 3.57 27.20 17.77
N LYS A 191 2.60 26.29 17.87
CA LYS A 191 1.28 26.51 18.51
C LYS A 191 1.11 25.70 19.83
N GLY A 192 2.21 25.23 20.40
CA GLY A 192 2.23 24.46 21.66
C GLY A 192 2.15 22.94 21.48
N GLU A 193 2.49 22.21 22.55
CA GLU A 193 2.62 20.74 22.55
C GLU A 193 1.32 20.01 22.18
N ARG A 194 0.19 20.44 22.73
CA ARG A 194 -1.11 19.84 22.42
C ARG A 194 -1.46 19.94 20.93
N TYR A 195 -1.09 21.05 20.29
CA TYR A 195 -1.32 21.24 18.85
C TYR A 195 -0.43 20.29 18.04
N ALA A 196 0.84 20.17 18.43
CA ALA A 196 1.80 19.25 17.84
C ALA A 196 1.34 17.78 17.95
N GLU A 197 0.83 17.39 19.12
CA GLU A 197 0.31 16.05 19.36
C GLU A 197 -0.88 15.73 18.43
N ILE A 198 -1.86 16.64 18.32
CA ILE A 198 -3.02 16.42 17.44
C ILE A 198 -2.58 16.36 15.97
N LEU A 199 -1.58 17.16 15.55
CA LEU A 199 -1.04 17.05 14.19
C LEU A 199 -0.36 15.71 13.93
N GLN A 200 0.34 15.14 14.92
CA GLN A 200 0.86 13.78 14.80
C GLN A 200 -0.29 12.77 14.68
N GLN A 201 -1.37 12.90 15.45
CA GLN A 201 -2.55 12.03 15.29
C GLN A 201 -3.18 12.17 13.89
N LYS A 202 -3.24 13.41 13.36
CA LYS A 202 -3.75 13.70 12.02
C LYS A 202 -2.87 13.18 10.89
N LEU A 203 -1.55 13.03 11.10
CA LEU A 203 -0.68 12.32 10.17
C LEU A 203 -1.17 10.88 9.96
N PHE A 204 -1.52 10.16 11.03
CA PHE A 204 -2.04 8.80 10.88
C PHE A 204 -3.38 8.79 10.16
N GLU A 205 -4.29 9.70 10.51
CA GLU A 205 -5.60 9.82 9.85
C GLU A 205 -5.46 10.12 8.34
N TYR A 206 -4.53 11.00 7.97
CA TYR A 206 -4.20 11.34 6.59
C TYR A 206 -3.84 10.10 5.75
N TYR A 207 -3.22 9.10 6.38
CA TYR A 207 -2.84 7.83 5.78
C TYR A 207 -3.79 6.67 6.12
N GLY A 208 -4.99 6.97 6.63
CA GLY A 208 -6.05 5.99 6.89
C GLY A 208 -5.77 5.06 8.06
N CYS A 209 -4.94 5.49 9.01
CA CYS A 209 -4.52 4.73 10.19
C CYS A 209 -4.98 5.43 11.47
N HIS A 210 -5.13 4.66 12.56
CA HIS A 210 -5.37 5.22 13.89
C HIS A 210 -4.08 5.28 14.69
N HIS A 211 -3.69 6.47 15.17
CA HIS A 211 -2.38 6.71 15.79
C HIS A 211 -1.99 5.74 16.92
N GLN A 212 -2.94 5.29 17.75
CA GLN A 212 -2.67 4.31 18.83
C GLN A 212 -2.70 2.85 18.37
N ALA A 213 -3.53 2.54 17.38
CA ALA A 213 -3.78 1.16 16.93
C ALA A 213 -3.01 0.84 15.64
N THR A 214 -1.85 1.47 15.45
CA THR A 214 -1.00 1.26 14.27
C THR A 214 0.29 0.57 14.69
N GLY A 215 0.41 -0.73 14.36
CA GLY A 215 1.65 -1.47 14.56
C GLY A 215 2.85 -0.89 13.81
N GLY A 216 4.06 -1.23 14.27
CA GLY A 216 5.32 -0.60 13.83
C GLY A 216 5.53 -0.59 12.31
N ARG A 217 5.16 -1.67 11.60
CA ARG A 217 5.30 -1.76 10.14
C ARG A 217 4.39 -0.78 9.38
N ARG A 218 3.14 -0.58 9.84
CA ARG A 218 2.21 0.39 9.24
C ARG A 218 2.65 1.83 9.53
N SER A 219 3.16 2.09 10.73
CA SER A 219 3.77 3.38 11.09
C SER A 219 5.00 3.69 10.22
N ALA A 220 5.91 2.73 10.01
CA ALA A 220 7.05 2.90 9.11
C ALA A 220 6.60 3.15 7.66
N ALA A 221 5.56 2.45 7.19
CA ALA A 221 5.04 2.59 5.83
C ALA A 221 4.44 3.98 5.55
N LEU A 222 3.62 4.52 6.47
CA LEU A 222 3.05 5.86 6.28
C LEU A 222 4.11 6.97 6.40
N ILE A 223 5.09 6.80 7.28
CA ILE A 223 6.23 7.73 7.41
C ILE A 223 7.04 7.73 6.11
N ALA A 224 7.35 6.54 5.57
CA ALA A 224 8.02 6.42 4.28
C ALA A 224 7.20 7.06 3.16
N ALA A 225 5.88 6.86 3.13
CA ALA A 225 5.00 7.49 2.15
C ALA A 225 5.06 9.02 2.21
N GLN A 226 5.03 9.61 3.42
CA GLN A 226 5.19 11.05 3.59
C GLN A 226 6.59 11.53 3.16
N TYR A 227 7.65 10.80 3.53
CA TYR A 227 9.02 11.17 3.17
C TYR A 227 9.22 11.17 1.64
N LEU A 228 8.73 10.13 0.96
CA LEU A 228 8.88 9.91 -0.46
C LEU A 228 8.14 10.94 -1.33
N LYS A 229 7.22 11.73 -0.76
CA LYS A 229 6.65 12.91 -1.45
C LYS A 229 7.74 13.92 -1.84
N SER A 230 8.81 14.04 -1.05
CA SER A 230 9.91 14.98 -1.29
C SER A 230 10.92 14.51 -2.35
N VAL A 231 10.97 13.21 -2.63
CA VAL A 231 11.91 12.59 -3.57
C VAL A 231 11.51 12.88 -5.02
N THR A 232 12.43 12.82 -5.99
CA THR A 232 12.09 12.96 -7.42
C THR A 232 11.41 11.70 -7.97
N GLY A 233 10.42 11.86 -8.85
CA GLY A 233 9.69 10.74 -9.46
C GLY A 233 8.58 10.16 -8.58
N LEU A 234 7.77 9.25 -9.11
CA LEU A 234 6.73 8.57 -8.32
C LEU A 234 7.32 7.53 -7.37
N ALA A 235 6.61 7.29 -6.27
CA ALA A 235 6.89 6.18 -5.37
C ALA A 235 5.58 5.61 -4.86
N THR A 236 5.54 4.29 -4.67
CA THR A 236 4.39 3.58 -4.13
C THR A 236 4.86 2.73 -2.96
N VAL A 237 4.14 2.83 -1.85
CA VAL A 237 4.40 2.05 -0.65
C VAL A 237 3.28 1.04 -0.47
N TYR A 238 3.64 -0.24 -0.31
CA TYR A 238 2.72 -1.32 0.00
C TYR A 238 2.98 -1.83 1.40
N VAL A 239 1.91 -2.02 2.18
CA VAL A 239 1.99 -2.63 3.51
C VAL A 239 0.86 -3.61 3.72
N SER A 240 1.21 -4.84 4.09
CA SER A 240 0.27 -5.84 4.59
C SER A 240 0.46 -5.98 6.10
N SER A 241 -0.63 -6.15 6.85
CA SER A 241 -0.61 -6.23 8.31
C SER A 241 -1.44 -7.41 8.81
N SER A 242 -0.88 -8.14 9.78
CA SER A 242 -1.57 -9.21 10.50
C SER A 242 -2.74 -8.71 11.33
N GLU A 243 -2.66 -7.48 11.84
CA GLU A 243 -3.70 -6.85 12.66
C GLU A 243 -4.94 -6.47 11.85
N THR A 244 -4.74 -5.76 10.72
CA THR A 244 -5.86 -5.30 9.88
C THR A 244 -6.26 -6.28 8.79
N LYS A 245 -5.47 -7.33 8.55
CA LYS A 245 -5.74 -8.36 7.53
C LYS A 245 -5.99 -7.75 6.14
N THR A 246 -5.34 -6.61 5.88
CA THR A 246 -5.50 -5.82 4.66
C THR A 246 -4.16 -5.55 4.02
N LEU A 247 -4.18 -5.39 2.69
CA LEU A 247 -3.11 -4.78 1.93
C LEU A 247 -3.44 -3.30 1.74
N THR A 248 -2.55 -2.41 2.17
CA THR A 248 -2.68 -0.95 1.97
C THR A 248 -1.62 -0.47 1.00
N ARG A 249 -2.02 0.44 0.12
CA ARG A 249 -1.21 1.10 -0.91
C ARG A 249 -1.23 2.59 -0.69
N TYR A 250 -0.05 3.20 -0.56
CA TYR A 250 0.14 4.65 -0.58
C TYR A 250 0.81 5.05 -1.90
N SER A 251 0.22 6.01 -2.61
CA SER A 251 0.69 6.44 -3.93
C SER A 251 0.36 7.91 -4.19
N GLU A 252 0.70 8.40 -5.37
CA GLU A 252 0.27 9.71 -5.86
C GLU A 252 -1.26 9.87 -5.94
N LYS A 253 -1.99 8.75 -6.03
CA LYS A 253 -3.46 8.72 -6.06
C LYS A 253 -4.09 8.63 -4.65
N GLY A 254 -3.30 8.80 -3.60
CA GLY A 254 -3.75 8.67 -2.22
C GLY A 254 -3.69 7.24 -1.69
N VAL A 255 -4.56 6.95 -0.72
CA VAL A 255 -4.61 5.69 0.02
C VAL A 255 -5.58 4.72 -0.68
N GLY A 256 -5.13 3.50 -0.93
CA GLY A 256 -5.97 2.39 -1.36
C GLY A 256 -5.83 1.22 -0.40
N ARG A 257 -6.89 0.46 -0.16
CA ARG A 257 -6.90 -0.69 0.73
C ARG A 257 -7.66 -1.86 0.11
N TYR A 258 -7.09 -3.05 0.22
CA TYR A 258 -7.66 -4.30 -0.26
C TYR A 258 -7.94 -5.21 0.93
N ALA A 259 -9.08 -5.88 0.92
CA ALA A 259 -9.52 -6.79 1.97
C ALA A 259 -10.35 -7.93 1.38
N VAL A 260 -10.34 -9.08 2.05
CA VAL A 260 -11.34 -10.13 1.79
C VAL A 260 -12.51 -9.91 2.75
N ILE A 261 -13.72 -9.87 2.19
CA ILE A 261 -14.95 -9.65 2.95
C ILE A 261 -15.97 -10.72 2.63
N GLN A 262 -16.92 -10.92 3.55
CA GLN A 262 -18.14 -11.67 3.27
C GLN A 262 -19.20 -10.72 2.72
N PHE A 263 -19.60 -10.96 1.47
CA PHE A 263 -20.55 -10.13 0.75
C PHE A 263 -21.89 -10.86 0.65
N ASP A 264 -22.92 -10.29 1.26
CA ASP A 264 -24.25 -10.88 1.35
C ASP A 264 -24.83 -11.23 -0.04
N LYS A 265 -25.37 -12.45 -0.18
CA LYS A 265 -25.89 -12.94 -1.47
C LYS A 265 -27.10 -12.17 -1.98
N GLN A 266 -27.93 -11.61 -1.10
CA GLN A 266 -29.06 -10.77 -1.52
C GLN A 266 -28.54 -9.46 -2.13
N LEU A 267 -27.50 -8.88 -1.52
CA LEU A 267 -26.83 -7.71 -2.08
C LEU A 267 -26.07 -8.03 -3.38
N ALA A 268 -25.43 -9.20 -3.45
CA ALA A 268 -24.78 -9.68 -4.67
C ALA A 268 -25.77 -9.82 -5.81
N LYS A 269 -26.98 -10.35 -5.55
CA LYS A 269 -28.02 -10.47 -6.57
C LYS A 269 -28.39 -9.12 -7.18
N GLN A 270 -28.61 -8.10 -6.35
CA GLN A 270 -28.88 -6.73 -6.82
C GLN A 270 -27.72 -6.17 -7.65
N LEU A 271 -26.48 -6.41 -7.23
CA LEU A 271 -25.29 -5.97 -7.94
C LEU A 271 -25.12 -6.66 -9.30
N ILE A 272 -25.37 -7.98 -9.35
CA ILE A 272 -25.30 -8.83 -10.54
C ILE A 272 -26.31 -8.37 -11.58
N GLU A 273 -27.57 -8.16 -11.16
CA GLU A 273 -28.65 -7.65 -12.01
C GLU A 273 -28.30 -6.25 -12.57
N ALA A 274 -27.81 -5.34 -11.71
CA ALA A 274 -27.44 -3.98 -12.12
C ALA A 274 -26.30 -3.93 -13.15
N HIS A 275 -25.46 -4.95 -13.21
CA HIS A 275 -24.32 -5.03 -14.13
C HIS A 275 -24.53 -6.02 -15.29
N ASN A 276 -25.76 -6.52 -15.47
CA ASN A 276 -26.10 -7.50 -16.52
C ASN A 276 -25.20 -8.76 -16.49
N LEU A 277 -24.86 -9.22 -15.29
CA LEU A 277 -24.11 -10.46 -15.08
C LEU A 277 -25.06 -11.61 -14.77
N THR A 278 -24.60 -12.84 -14.98
CA THR A 278 -25.23 -14.03 -14.38
C THR A 278 -24.57 -14.34 -13.04
N GLU A 279 -25.27 -15.05 -12.16
CA GLU A 279 -24.67 -15.49 -10.89
C GLU A 279 -23.48 -16.43 -11.12
N GLU A 280 -23.54 -17.28 -12.14
CA GLU A 280 -22.42 -18.13 -12.54
C GLU A 280 -21.21 -17.29 -12.99
N SER A 281 -21.43 -16.26 -13.81
CA SER A 281 -20.39 -15.33 -14.22
C SER A 281 -19.79 -14.59 -13.02
N PHE A 282 -20.62 -14.21 -12.04
CA PHE A 282 -20.14 -13.59 -10.80
C PHE A 282 -19.26 -14.54 -9.98
N ARG A 283 -19.71 -15.78 -9.81
CA ARG A 283 -18.97 -16.84 -9.09
C ARG A 283 -17.62 -17.12 -9.74
N GLN A 284 -17.58 -17.23 -11.08
CA GLN A 284 -16.34 -17.48 -11.82
C GLN A 284 -15.39 -16.28 -11.82
N GLY A 285 -15.95 -15.06 -11.85
CA GLY A 285 -15.20 -13.81 -12.05
C GLY A 285 -14.74 -13.12 -10.78
N TYR A 286 -15.48 -13.20 -9.67
CA TYR A 286 -15.28 -12.34 -8.48
C TYR A 286 -15.23 -13.10 -7.15
N ALA A 287 -15.78 -14.30 -7.06
CA ALA A 287 -15.82 -15.05 -5.80
C ALA A 287 -14.51 -15.83 -5.57
N LEU A 288 -13.95 -15.68 -4.36
CA LEU A 288 -12.90 -16.55 -3.82
C LEU A 288 -13.47 -17.88 -3.34
N GLY A 289 -14.70 -17.83 -2.81
CA GLY A 289 -15.49 -18.95 -2.32
C GLY A 289 -16.89 -18.46 -1.95
N GLU A 290 -17.72 -19.37 -1.44
CA GLU A 290 -19.08 -19.03 -1.00
C GLU A 290 -19.53 -19.90 0.18
N SER A 291 -20.49 -19.35 0.92
CA SER A 291 -21.27 -20.04 1.94
C SER A 291 -22.76 -19.97 1.58
N GLU A 292 -23.64 -20.46 2.46
CA GLU A 292 -25.08 -20.35 2.23
C GLU A 292 -25.55 -18.90 2.06
N GLN A 293 -24.99 -17.97 2.83
CA GLN A 293 -25.46 -16.57 2.89
C GLN A 293 -24.52 -15.58 2.20
N PHE A 294 -23.25 -15.93 1.99
CA PHE A 294 -22.23 -14.97 1.54
C PHE A 294 -21.42 -15.47 0.33
N PHE A 295 -20.98 -14.53 -0.50
CA PHE A 295 -19.82 -14.70 -1.38
C PHE A 295 -18.59 -14.08 -0.72
N ASP A 296 -17.47 -14.79 -0.72
CA ASP A 296 -16.20 -14.25 -0.25
C ASP A 296 -15.54 -13.52 -1.43
N VAL A 297 -15.28 -12.22 -1.30
CA VAL A 297 -14.80 -11.39 -2.41
C VAL A 297 -13.65 -10.49 -1.98
N ILE A 298 -12.83 -10.05 -2.94
CA ILE A 298 -11.81 -9.02 -2.71
C ILE A 298 -12.45 -7.65 -2.92
N LEU A 299 -12.59 -6.89 -1.84
CA LEU A 299 -12.99 -5.49 -1.87
C LEU A 299 -11.75 -4.58 -1.97
N PHE A 300 -11.84 -3.58 -2.83
CA PHE A 300 -10.88 -2.48 -2.93
C PHE A 300 -11.56 -1.16 -2.59
N VAL A 301 -10.97 -0.42 -1.66
CA VAL A 301 -11.46 0.88 -1.19
C VAL A 301 -10.38 1.93 -1.41
N THR A 302 -10.71 3.03 -2.06
CA THR A 302 -9.87 4.23 -2.09
C THR A 302 -10.39 5.28 -1.15
N TYR A 303 -9.47 6.13 -0.70
CA TYR A 303 -9.78 7.24 0.17
C TYR A 303 -9.29 8.55 -0.43
N LYS A 304 -10.14 9.56 -0.35
CA LYS A 304 -9.80 10.92 -0.74
C LYS A 304 -9.60 11.80 0.48
N HIS A 305 -8.67 12.73 0.37
CA HIS A 305 -8.51 13.79 1.35
C HIS A 305 -9.68 14.76 1.24
N THR A 306 -10.23 15.14 2.40
CA THR A 306 -11.26 16.18 2.47
C THR A 306 -10.62 17.57 2.31
N GLU A 307 -11.42 18.63 2.31
CA GLU A 307 -10.91 20.01 2.34
C GLU A 307 -9.93 20.27 3.50
N TRP A 308 -10.08 19.56 4.63
CA TRP A 308 -9.22 19.67 5.81
C TRP A 308 -7.93 18.85 5.66
N GLY A 309 -7.97 17.77 4.88
CA GLY A 309 -6.81 16.97 4.52
C GLY A 309 -6.08 17.44 3.27
N ALA A 310 -6.54 18.48 2.58
CA ALA A 310 -5.91 19.01 1.36
C ALA A 310 -5.32 20.41 1.60
N PRO A 311 -4.27 20.84 0.86
CA PRO A 311 -3.78 22.21 0.94
C PRO A 311 -4.91 23.22 0.66
N PRO A 312 -4.98 24.35 1.39
CA PRO A 312 -6.02 25.34 1.17
C PRO A 312 -5.81 26.06 -0.17
N ALA A 313 -6.91 26.30 -0.89
CA ALA A 313 -6.87 26.95 -2.21
C ALA A 313 -6.30 28.38 -2.17
N ASP A 314 -6.46 29.08 -1.06
CA ASP A 314 -5.94 30.44 -0.85
C ASP A 314 -4.50 30.48 -0.32
N GLY A 315 -3.90 29.31 -0.03
CA GLY A 315 -2.54 29.18 0.53
C GLY A 315 -2.36 29.74 1.95
N LYS A 316 -3.44 30.19 2.61
CA LYS A 316 -3.35 30.80 3.93
C LYS A 316 -3.14 29.76 5.03
N LEU A 317 -2.59 30.23 6.16
CA LEU A 317 -2.48 29.39 7.35
C LEU A 317 -3.86 29.08 7.92
N ARG A 318 -4.07 27.84 8.32
CA ARG A 318 -5.32 27.33 8.88
C ARG A 318 -5.23 27.10 10.39
N ILE A 319 -6.38 27.16 11.03
CA ILE A 319 -6.56 26.70 12.41
C ILE A 319 -6.97 25.23 12.37
N LEU A 320 -6.34 24.42 13.22
CA LEU A 320 -6.62 22.99 13.28
C LEU A 320 -7.96 22.79 13.98
N LYS A 321 -8.84 22.04 13.33
CA LYS A 321 -10.10 21.61 13.90
C LYS A 321 -10.08 20.08 14.05
N PRO A 322 -9.81 19.54 15.24
CA PRO A 322 -9.55 18.12 15.43
C PRO A 322 -10.70 17.20 15.01
N ASP A 323 -11.95 17.65 15.13
CA ASP A 323 -13.14 16.82 14.88
C ASP A 323 -13.39 16.53 13.38
N TYR A 324 -12.89 17.40 12.49
CA TYR A 324 -13.09 17.25 11.06
C TYR A 324 -12.24 16.13 10.51
N SER A 325 -12.87 15.28 9.68
CA SER A 325 -12.18 14.18 9.00
C SER A 325 -11.22 14.75 7.97
N TRP A 326 -9.99 14.26 7.93
CA TRP A 326 -9.02 14.56 6.87
C TRP A 326 -9.12 13.57 5.71
N LEU A 327 -9.79 12.44 5.93
CA LEU A 327 -9.92 11.36 4.97
C LEU A 327 -11.37 10.86 4.91
N ALA A 328 -11.85 10.54 3.71
CA ALA A 328 -13.17 9.98 3.45
C ALA A 328 -13.07 8.84 2.43
N VAL A 329 -13.97 7.86 2.51
CA VAL A 329 -14.11 6.83 1.46
C VAL A 329 -14.50 7.53 0.15
N ASP A 330 -13.87 7.11 -0.94
CA ASP A 330 -14.12 7.68 -2.27
C ASP A 330 -14.72 6.66 -3.22
N ILE A 331 -14.00 5.56 -3.47
CA ILE A 331 -14.43 4.50 -4.38
C ILE A 331 -14.40 3.17 -3.62
N GLU A 332 -15.40 2.33 -3.85
CA GLU A 332 -15.47 0.95 -3.37
C GLU A 332 -15.75 0.03 -4.56
N LEU A 333 -14.91 -0.98 -4.75
CA LEU A 333 -14.96 -1.89 -5.90
C LEU A 333 -14.80 -3.34 -5.44
N ILE A 334 -15.68 -4.22 -5.88
CA ILE A 334 -15.38 -5.66 -5.89
C ILE A 334 -14.45 -5.93 -7.06
N LEU A 335 -13.28 -6.49 -6.79
CA LEU A 335 -12.26 -6.76 -7.80
C LEU A 335 -12.48 -8.11 -8.45
N PRO A 336 -12.26 -8.23 -9.78
CA PRO A 336 -12.21 -9.53 -10.42
C PRO A 336 -11.00 -10.32 -9.94
N MET A 337 -11.14 -11.64 -9.97
CA MET A 337 -10.08 -12.59 -9.70
C MET A 337 -8.94 -12.47 -10.72
N PRO A 338 -7.69 -12.80 -10.37
CA PRO A 338 -6.56 -12.64 -11.29
C PRO A 338 -6.70 -13.40 -12.62
N HIS A 339 -7.40 -14.55 -12.64
CA HIS A 339 -7.67 -15.32 -13.86
C HIS A 339 -8.78 -14.72 -14.73
N ALA A 340 -9.63 -13.87 -14.16
CA ALA A 340 -10.78 -13.26 -14.83
C ALA A 340 -10.39 -11.95 -15.56
N VAL A 341 -9.41 -12.04 -16.47
CA VAL A 341 -8.75 -10.88 -17.10
C VAL A 341 -9.67 -9.97 -17.94
N SER A 342 -10.79 -10.49 -18.43
CA SER A 342 -11.78 -9.73 -19.20
C SER A 342 -12.82 -9.01 -18.33
N PHE A 343 -12.87 -9.31 -17.03
CA PHE A 343 -13.85 -8.77 -16.11
C PHE A 343 -13.44 -7.40 -15.61
N ARG A 344 -14.43 -6.53 -15.36
CA ARG A 344 -14.21 -5.18 -14.82
C ARG A 344 -14.53 -5.13 -13.33
N PRO A 345 -13.83 -4.31 -12.53
CA PRO A 345 -14.23 -4.07 -11.15
C PRO A 345 -15.69 -3.57 -11.04
N LEU A 346 -16.42 -4.04 -10.04
CA LEU A 346 -17.84 -3.70 -9.83
C LEU A 346 -17.98 -2.65 -8.72
N PRO A 347 -18.49 -1.43 -9.02
CA PRO A 347 -18.80 -0.43 -8.01
C PRO A 347 -19.83 -0.92 -7.00
N VAL A 348 -19.54 -0.72 -5.72
CA VAL A 348 -20.42 -1.12 -4.61
C VAL A 348 -20.49 -0.02 -3.56
N LYS A 349 -21.44 -0.13 -2.63
CA LYS A 349 -21.48 0.67 -1.39
C LYS A 349 -21.62 -0.29 -0.22
N TRP A 350 -20.55 -0.51 0.52
CA TRP A 350 -20.46 -1.53 1.56
C TRP A 350 -19.91 -0.99 2.88
N VAL A 351 -18.87 -0.14 2.86
CA VAL A 351 -18.17 0.35 4.07
C VAL A 351 -19.10 1.07 5.07
N TYR A 352 -20.05 1.86 4.55
CA TYR A 352 -21.02 2.59 5.37
C TYR A 352 -22.39 1.93 5.48
N LYS A 353 -22.56 0.71 4.93
CA LYS A 353 -23.76 -0.06 5.23
C LYS A 353 -23.67 -0.59 6.66
N THR A 354 -24.63 -0.18 7.47
CA THR A 354 -24.97 -0.75 8.78
C THR A 354 -26.19 -1.62 8.62
#